data_AF-A0A0N1JWJ3-F1
#
_entry.id   AF-A0A0N1JWJ3-F1
#
_cell.length_a   1.000
_cell.length_b   1.000
_cell.length_c   1.000
_cell.angle_alpha   90.00
_cell.angle_beta   90.00
_cell.angle_gamma   90.00
#
_symmetry.space_group_name_H-M   'P 1'
#
loop_
_entity.id
_entity.type
_entity.pdbx_description
1 polymer ?
#
loop_
_entity_poly.entity_id
_entity_poly.type
_entity_poly.pdbx_seq_one_letter_code
_entity_poly.pdbx_strand_id
1 'polypeptide(L)' 'MSLILPENSGTSQPEPAGTRSRLSWVDLVLLVVVLGALIALLACGVKLPEAVTIVGIAGLVSAELRRRFTQT' A
#
# COMPACT_ATOMS: atom_id res chain seq x y z
N MET A 1 36.24 -3.50 -46.65
CA MET A 1 37.19 -4.10 -45.69
C MET A 1 36.91 -3.52 -44.33
N SER A 2 36.38 -4.35 -43.43
CA SER A 2 36.15 -4.07 -42.01
C SER A 2 37.46 -3.92 -41.23
N LEU A 3 37.30 -3.44 -39.97
CA LEU A 3 38.15 -3.58 -38.75
C LEU A 3 38.45 -2.17 -38.15
N ILE A 4 38.16 -1.78 -36.90
CA ILE A 4 37.90 -2.46 -35.61
C ILE A 4 37.06 -1.55 -34.67
N LEU A 5 36.26 -2.21 -33.84
CA LEU A 5 35.60 -1.90 -32.56
C LEU A 5 36.23 -0.78 -31.68
N PRO A 6 35.41 0.01 -30.96
CA PRO A 6 35.38 -0.10 -29.49
C PRO A 6 33.92 -0.17 -29.01
N GLU A 7 33.43 -1.30 -28.52
CA GLU A 7 33.60 -1.83 -27.17
C GLU A 7 33.15 -0.82 -26.10
N ASN A 8 31.97 -1.13 -25.56
CA ASN A 8 31.58 -0.84 -24.19
C ASN A 8 31.35 0.64 -23.82
N SER A 9 30.29 1.21 -24.37
CA SER A 9 29.45 2.09 -23.55
C SER A 9 28.25 1.28 -23.11
N GLY A 10 28.43 0.50 -22.05
CA GLY A 10 27.34 -0.11 -21.31
C GLY A 10 26.32 0.98 -20.97
N THR A 11 25.31 1.12 -21.83
CA THR A 11 24.01 1.64 -21.46
C THR A 11 23.47 0.70 -20.41
N SER A 12 23.95 0.88 -19.19
CA SER A 12 23.26 0.53 -17.96
C SER A 12 22.02 1.41 -17.94
N GLN A 13 21.09 1.10 -18.84
CA GLN A 13 19.69 1.38 -18.66
C GLN A 13 19.43 0.90 -17.23
N PRO A 14 19.06 1.79 -16.30
CA PRO A 14 18.56 1.32 -15.03
C PRO A 14 17.35 0.48 -15.42
N GLU A 15 17.48 -0.85 -15.31
CA GLU A 15 16.31 -1.71 -15.16
C GLU A 15 15.41 -0.99 -14.15
N PRO A 16 14.12 -0.80 -14.43
CA PRO A 16 13.21 -0.28 -13.42
C PRO A 16 13.34 -1.25 -12.25
N ALA A 17 14.08 -0.80 -11.22
CA ALA A 17 14.48 -1.61 -10.10
C ALA A 17 13.23 -2.34 -9.65
N GLY A 18 13.22 -3.65 -9.91
CA GLY A 18 12.01 -4.45 -9.85
C GLY A 18 11.26 -4.07 -8.60
N THR A 19 9.98 -3.75 -8.76
CA THR A 19 9.03 -3.33 -7.74
C THR A 19 9.17 -4.25 -6.54
N ARG A 20 10.18 -3.99 -5.71
CA ARG A 20 10.34 -4.63 -4.42
C ARG A 20 9.13 -4.09 -3.74
N SER A 21 8.18 -5.00 -3.52
CA SER A 21 6.97 -4.79 -2.74
C SER A 21 7.46 -4.45 -1.32
N ARG A 22 8.01 -3.25 -1.18
CA ARG A 22 8.30 -2.59 0.08
C ARG A 22 6.92 -2.18 0.53
N LEU A 23 6.22 -3.14 1.12
CA LEU A 23 5.07 -2.86 1.94
C LEU A 23 5.52 -1.70 2.82
N SER A 24 4.95 -0.52 2.57
CA SER A 24 5.39 0.67 3.27
C SER A 24 5.18 0.42 4.75
N TRP A 25 6.07 0.90 5.61
CA TRP A 25 5.84 0.81 7.05
C TRP A 25 4.45 1.34 7.44
N VAL A 26 3.97 2.32 6.68
CA VAL A 26 2.61 2.86 6.77
C VAL A 26 1.56 1.82 6.45
N ASP A 27 1.72 1.02 5.38
CA ASP A 27 0.78 -0.05 5.05
C ASP A 27 0.79 -1.15 6.11
N LEU A 28 1.95 -1.48 6.68
CA LEU A 28 2.05 -2.46 7.76
C LEU A 28 1.33 -1.97 9.02
N VAL A 29 1.56 -0.73 9.43
CA VAL A 29 0.85 -0.13 10.58
C VAL A 29 -0.65 -0.08 10.33
N LEU A 30 -1.07 0.32 9.12
CA LEU A 30 -2.48 0.35 8.75
C LEU A 30 -3.10 -1.05 8.82
N LEU A 31 -2.41 -2.07 8.32
CA LEU A 31 -2.84 -3.46 8.39
C LEU A 31 -3.01 -3.94 9.84
N VAL A 32 -2.04 -3.63 10.72
CA VAL A 32 -2.11 -3.99 12.14
C VAL A 32 -3.32 -3.32 12.82
N VAL A 33 -3.58 -2.05 12.52
CA VAL A 33 -4.74 -1.32 13.05
C VAL A 33 -6.06 -1.91 12.57
N VAL A 34 -6.18 -2.19 11.26
CA VAL A 34 -7.38 -2.79 10.67
C VAL A 34 -7.64 -4.18 11.26
N LEU A 35 -6.60 -4.99 11.37
CA LEU A 35 -6.71 -6.32 11.95
C LEU A 35 -7.08 -6.27 13.43
N GLY A 36 -6.47 -5.36 14.21
CA GLY A 36 -6.82 -5.14 15.60
C GLY A 36 -8.28 -4.72 15.79
N ALA A 37 -8.79 -3.82 14.94
CA ALA A 37 -10.19 -3.41 14.97
C ALA A 37 -11.14 -4.57 14.66
N LEU A 38 -10.84 -5.39 13.64
CA LEU A 38 -11.63 -6.58 13.32
C LEU A 38 -11.65 -7.59 14.46
N ILE A 39 -10.48 -7.86 15.07
CA ILE A 39 -10.38 -8.76 16.23
C ILE A 39 -11.20 -8.23 17.40
N ALA A 40 -11.14 -6.93 17.70
CA ALA A 40 -11.93 -6.32 18.76
C ALA A 40 -13.44 -6.43 18.51
N LEU A 41 -13.89 -6.20 17.26
CA LEU A 41 -15.30 -6.34 16.88
C LEU A 41 -15.78 -7.80 17.03
N LEU A 42 -14.97 -8.76 16.57
CA LEU A 42 -15.26 -10.18 16.71
C LEU A 42 -15.29 -10.61 18.20
N ALA A 43 -14.35 -10.10 19.00
CA ALA A 43 -14.33 -10.34 20.45
C ALA A 43 -15.55 -9.75 21.17
N CYS A 44 -16.12 -8.67 20.62
CA CYS A 44 -17.37 -8.08 21.09
C CYS A 44 -18.62 -8.85 20.62
N GLY A 45 -18.47 -9.93 19.84
CA GLY A 45 -19.57 -10.75 19.33
C GLY A 45 -20.21 -10.23 18.04
N VAL A 46 -19.60 -9.25 17.38
CA VAL A 46 -20.07 -8.75 16.07
C VAL A 46 -19.78 -9.82 15.01
N LYS A 47 -20.74 -10.06 14.11
CA LYS A 47 -20.55 -11.02 13.02
C LYS A 47 -19.50 -10.49 12.04
N LEU A 48 -18.65 -11.37 11.49
CA LEU A 48 -17.63 -10.99 10.51
C LEU A 48 -18.13 -10.08 9.37
N PRO A 49 -19.26 -10.37 8.67
CA PRO A 49 -19.76 -9.48 7.61
C PRO A 49 -20.09 -8.06 8.12
N GLU A 50 -20.61 -7.96 9.34
CA GLU A 50 -20.97 -6.69 9.97
C GLU A 50 -19.73 -5.93 10.45
N ALA A 51 -18.72 -6.63 10.98
CA ALA A 51 -17.45 -6.03 11.35
C ALA A 51 -16.71 -5.46 10.12
N VAL A 52 -16.75 -6.17 8.99
CA VAL A 52 -16.14 -5.70 7.73
C VAL A 52 -16.86 -4.47 7.19
N THR A 53 -18.19 -4.40 7.25
CA THR A 53 -18.92 -3.18 6.84
C THR A 53 -18.61 -2.01 7.75
N ILE A 54 -18.53 -2.20 9.07
CA ILE A 54 -18.15 -1.13 10.02
C ILE A 54 -16.76 -0.58 9.68
N VAL A 55 -15.77 -1.46 9.52
CA VAL A 55 -14.39 -1.07 9.18
C VAL A 55 -14.32 -0.40 7.80
N GLY A 56 -15.08 -0.91 6.81
CA GLY A 56 -15.16 -0.33 5.48
C GLY A 56 -15.75 1.08 5.47
N ILE A 57 -16.85 1.31 6.19
CA ILE A 57 -17.47 2.64 6.33
C ILE A 57 -16.51 3.60 7.04
N ALA A 58 -15.86 3.16 8.13
CA ALA A 58 -14.88 3.97 8.84
C ALA A 58 -13.69 4.38 7.94
N GLY A 59 -13.22 3.46 7.08
CA GLY A 59 -12.19 3.74 6.09
C GLY A 59 -12.64 4.75 5.04
N LEU A 60 -13.86 4.62 4.52
CA LEU A 60 -14.42 5.55 3.54
C LEU A 60 -14.56 6.97 4.12
N VAL A 61 -15.10 7.07 5.34
CA VAL A 61 -15.23 8.35 6.05
C VAL A 61 -13.85 8.97 6.30
N SER A 62 -12.86 8.17 6.69
CA SER A 62 -11.48 8.65 6.90
C SER A 62 -10.85 9.18 5.60
N ALA A 63 -11.07 8.50 4.47
CA ALA A 63 -10.58 8.94 3.17
C ALA A 63 -11.23 10.25 2.73
N GLU A 64 -12.56 10.38 2.89
CA GLU A 64 -13.29 11.59 2.56
C GLU A 64 -12.91 12.75 3.49
N LEU A 65 -12.71 12.49 4.78
CA LEU A 65 -12.27 13.48 5.74
C LEU A 65 -10.86 13.99 5.41
N ARG A 66 -9.93 13.07 5.09
CA ARG A 66 -8.58 13.42 4.63
C ARG A 66 -8.62 14.27 3.36
N ARG A 67 -9.50 13.94 2.40
CA ARG A 67 -9.71 14.72 1.19
C ARG A 67 -10.13 16.15 1.52
N ARG A 68 -11.12 16.34 2.40
CA ARG A 68 -11.59 17.67 2.82
C ARG A 68 -10.51 18.50 3.49
N PHE A 69 -9.73 17.90 4.40
CA PHE A 69 -8.63 18.59 5.09
C PHE A 69 -7.42 18.91 4.20
N THR A 70 -7.20 18.15 3.13
CA THR A 70 -6.11 18.43 2.18
C THR A 70 -6.49 19.56 1.21
N GLN A 71 -7.77 19.90 1.10
CA GLN A 71 -8.29 20.95 0.21
C GLN A 71 -8.51 22.32 0.90
N THR A 72 -8.18 22.45 2.18
CA THR A 72 -8.19 23.70 2.96
C THR A 72 -6.77 24.15 3.28
#